data_AF-A0AB38VTS1-F1
#
_entry.id   AF-A0AB38VTS1-F1
#
_cell.length_a   1.000
_cell.length_b   1.000
_cell.length_c   1.000
_cell.angle_alpha   90.00
_cell.angle_beta   90.00
_cell.angle_gamma   90.00
#
_symmetry.space_group_name_H-M   'P 1'
#
loop_
_entity.id
_entity.type
_entity.pdbx_description
1 polymer ?
#
loop_
_entity_poly.entity_id
_entity_poly.type
_entity_poly.pdbx_seq_one_letter_code
_entity_poly.pdbx_strand_id
1 'polypeptide(L)'
;MIFELSNTDTHSIAKKLVSIRDTAGQMTTSRVLTLIVVAKTTDDVDAIIKATTEASREHPSRVLVMLTGEDHGDNVIDAELRLGGDAGASEIILMRLSGEVSQHLVHVVTPLLLPDTPIVAWWPYSAPANPIADPIGQIAQRRITDSLYDPPVDALNNRRIYFTPGDSDMAWSRLTPWRGVLASALDQPPYEAISAVRIYGGQNSPSVDLAAGWLTERLGVPVERLDCHCIHTMDEEGRFPIPVEKVELDRAQGTLVIENNSAGDTLIVRFPGQNTQRVALAKRNEADCLAEELRHLDPDPAYARALKGLGEVQFNEQPDVIRVADLDAVTDTAAERFVEVVHCINRNGGVTGDGIARIVLTGGGAGIGMLEKLRDKDIDWQRVHLFFGDERNVAVNHPDSNEGQARAALLNHIDIPEENIHGFRLGEVDLTTAATAYEQVLKTHAPRGFDLHLLGMGGEGHINSLFPHTEAVKESEKLVVPVTDSPKPPRERVTLTLPAVATAQRVWLLVAGAEKAEAAGHIVRGSAAVDWPAAGARGRSETLLILADNAATEL
;
A
#
# COMPACT_ATOMS: atom_id res chain seq x y z
N MET A 1 -12.83 36.06 11.18
CA MET A 1 -12.45 37.13 10.22
C MET A 1 -11.50 36.54 9.19
N ILE A 2 -11.69 36.88 7.91
CA ILE A 2 -10.87 36.38 6.79
C ILE A 2 -10.19 37.57 6.11
N PHE A 3 -8.89 37.47 5.81
CA PHE A 3 -8.13 38.46 5.05
C PHE A 3 -7.35 37.79 3.93
N GLU A 4 -7.51 38.28 2.70
CA GLU A 4 -6.81 37.76 1.52
C GLU A 4 -5.63 38.66 1.15
N LEU A 5 -4.52 38.04 0.76
CA LEU A 5 -3.30 38.68 0.27
C LEU A 5 -2.90 37.98 -1.04
N SER A 6 -3.12 38.64 -2.16
CA SER A 6 -2.75 38.12 -3.49
C SER A 6 -1.33 38.49 -3.87
N ASN A 7 -0.61 37.57 -4.51
CA ASN A 7 0.78 37.74 -4.97
C ASN A 7 1.67 38.46 -3.93
N THR A 8 1.76 37.84 -2.76
CA THR A 8 2.38 38.40 -1.57
C THR A 8 3.72 37.74 -1.24
N ASP A 9 4.31 38.12 -0.10
CA ASP A 9 5.50 37.49 0.46
C ASP A 9 5.31 37.20 1.97
N THR A 10 6.17 36.34 2.51
CA THR A 10 6.11 35.92 3.91
C THR A 10 6.29 37.10 4.88
N HIS A 11 7.03 38.14 4.49
CA HIS A 11 7.21 39.34 5.29
C HIS A 11 5.90 40.15 5.40
N SER A 12 5.17 40.30 4.32
CA SER A 12 3.88 40.98 4.23
C SER A 12 2.81 40.23 5.01
N ILE A 13 2.80 38.90 4.93
CA ILE A 13 1.95 38.03 5.75
C ILE A 13 2.24 38.28 7.24
N ALA A 14 3.51 38.19 7.66
CA ALA A 14 3.91 38.40 9.06
C ALA A 14 3.52 39.79 9.57
N LYS A 15 3.78 40.84 8.78
CA LYS A 15 3.41 42.22 9.09
C LYS A 15 1.89 42.39 9.23
N LYS A 16 1.11 41.75 8.35
CA LYS A 16 -0.35 41.77 8.41
C LYS A 16 -0.88 41.09 9.68
N LEU A 17 -0.31 39.95 10.07
CA LEU A 17 -0.67 39.25 11.31
C LEU A 17 -0.44 40.13 12.55
N VAL A 18 0.70 40.83 12.63
CA VAL A 18 0.98 41.78 13.72
C VAL A 18 -0.06 42.91 13.73
N SER A 19 -0.30 43.53 12.58
CA SER A 19 -1.29 44.62 12.45
C SER A 19 -2.69 44.20 12.87
N ILE A 20 -3.12 42.98 12.54
CA ILE A 20 -4.45 42.49 12.93
C ILE A 20 -4.53 42.29 14.45
N ARG A 21 -3.48 41.80 15.11
CA ARG A 21 -3.47 41.67 16.58
C ARG A 21 -3.57 43.02 17.28
N ASP A 22 -2.84 44.01 16.79
CA ASP A 22 -2.88 45.36 17.36
C ASP A 22 -4.28 45.98 17.22
N THR A 23 -4.98 45.67 16.12
CA THR A 23 -6.30 46.23 15.81
C THR A 23 -7.45 45.51 16.50
N ALA A 24 -7.37 44.17 16.62
CA ALA A 24 -8.42 43.33 17.21
C ALA A 24 -8.43 43.33 18.74
N GLY A 25 -7.52 44.08 19.39
CA GLY A 25 -7.30 44.05 20.83
C GLY A 25 -6.52 42.80 21.26
N GLN A 26 -5.79 42.87 22.37
CA GLN A 26 -5.06 41.73 22.94
C GLN A 26 -6.02 40.61 23.38
N MET A 27 -6.50 39.81 22.45
CA MET A 27 -6.96 38.46 22.77
C MET A 27 -5.70 37.64 23.06
N THR A 28 -5.42 37.42 24.35
CA THR A 28 -4.39 36.50 24.83
C THR A 28 -4.73 35.09 24.38
N THR A 29 -4.36 34.75 23.14
CA THR A 29 -4.37 33.36 22.67
C THR A 29 -3.13 32.68 23.28
N SER A 30 -3.32 31.96 24.39
CA SER A 30 -2.28 31.04 24.88
C SER A 30 -2.15 29.92 23.86
N ARG A 31 -1.09 29.97 23.06
CA ARG A 31 -0.80 28.93 22.05
C ARG A 31 0.11 27.91 22.65
N VAL A 32 -0.15 26.66 22.32
CA VAL A 32 0.64 25.55 22.83
C VAL A 32 1.55 24.94 21.76
N LEU A 33 1.29 25.17 20.47
CA LEU A 33 2.11 24.67 19.36
C LEU A 33 1.92 25.43 18.04
N THR A 34 2.83 25.21 17.08
CA THR A 34 2.68 25.54 15.66
C THR A 34 2.45 24.25 14.86
N LEU A 35 1.31 24.14 14.18
CA LEU A 35 0.95 23.03 13.30
C LEU A 35 1.18 23.44 11.84
N ILE A 36 2.12 22.78 11.17
CA ILE A 36 2.38 22.93 9.74
C ILE A 36 1.65 21.81 9.01
N VAL A 37 0.79 22.16 8.07
CA VAL A 37 0.04 21.22 7.23
C VAL A 37 0.52 21.34 5.80
N VAL A 38 0.89 20.22 5.19
CA VAL A 38 1.39 20.17 3.81
C VAL A 38 0.45 19.30 2.98
N ALA A 39 -0.17 19.89 1.97
CA ALA A 39 -1.12 19.21 1.10
C ALA A 39 -1.03 19.75 -0.34
N LYS A 40 -1.62 19.04 -1.29
CA LYS A 40 -1.73 19.49 -2.68
C LYS A 40 -2.99 20.33 -2.86
N THR A 41 -3.01 21.20 -3.88
CA THR A 41 -4.23 21.94 -4.26
C THR A 41 -5.35 21.02 -4.75
N THR A 42 -5.04 19.78 -5.14
CA THR A 42 -5.98 18.75 -5.56
C THR A 42 -6.60 17.96 -4.42
N ASP A 43 -6.08 18.09 -3.20
CA ASP A 43 -6.59 17.40 -2.01
C ASP A 43 -7.87 18.08 -1.49
N ASP A 44 -8.61 17.43 -0.59
CA ASP A 44 -9.78 18.02 0.05
C ASP A 44 -9.36 19.06 1.11
N VAL A 45 -9.13 20.29 0.63
CA VAL A 45 -8.72 21.43 1.45
C VAL A 45 -9.78 21.77 2.52
N ASP A 46 -11.06 21.60 2.22
CA ASP A 46 -12.13 21.93 3.16
C ASP A 46 -12.14 20.93 4.33
N ALA A 47 -11.94 19.64 4.06
CA ALA A 47 -11.76 18.62 5.09
C ALA A 47 -10.54 18.90 5.98
N ILE A 48 -9.41 19.30 5.39
CA ILE A 48 -8.19 19.68 6.14
C ILE A 48 -8.47 20.87 7.06
N ILE A 49 -9.09 21.93 6.54
CA ILE A 49 -9.41 23.12 7.33
C ILE A 49 -10.39 22.78 8.45
N LYS A 50 -11.41 21.96 8.17
CA LYS A 50 -12.36 21.49 9.17
C LYS A 50 -11.64 20.71 10.29
N ALA A 51 -10.82 19.72 9.94
CA ALA A 51 -10.09 18.89 10.89
C ALA A 51 -9.14 19.72 11.78
N THR A 52 -8.37 20.63 11.19
CA THR A 52 -7.46 21.52 11.94
C THR A 52 -8.20 22.48 12.86
N THR A 53 -9.31 23.06 12.40
CA THR A 53 -10.15 23.98 13.17
C THR A 53 -10.78 23.29 14.38
N GLU A 54 -11.30 22.08 14.18
CA GLU A 54 -11.92 21.28 15.24
C GLU A 54 -10.87 20.80 16.26
N ALA A 55 -9.75 20.23 15.82
CA ALA A 55 -8.66 19.80 16.71
C ALA A 55 -8.05 20.96 17.51
N SER A 56 -8.02 22.15 16.91
CA SER A 56 -7.57 23.39 17.55
C SER A 56 -8.41 23.86 18.73
N ARG A 57 -9.64 23.35 18.89
CA ARG A 57 -10.46 23.63 20.09
C ARG A 57 -9.88 22.98 21.34
N GLU A 58 -9.31 21.79 21.21
CA GLU A 58 -8.59 21.10 22.30
C GLU A 58 -7.13 21.57 22.39
N HIS A 59 -6.50 21.87 21.25
CA HIS A 59 -5.08 22.21 21.14
C HIS A 59 -4.87 23.56 20.44
N PRO A 60 -5.02 24.70 21.16
CA PRO A 60 -4.87 26.04 20.58
C PRO A 60 -3.51 26.22 19.89
N SER A 61 -3.53 26.42 18.57
CA SER A 61 -2.34 26.39 17.73
C SER A 61 -2.28 27.55 16.74
N ARG A 62 -1.09 27.79 16.20
CA ARG A 62 -0.97 28.47 14.91
C ARG A 62 -0.92 27.41 13.83
N VAL A 63 -1.87 27.45 12.91
CA VAL A 63 -1.93 26.50 11.79
C VAL A 63 -1.40 27.18 10.53
N LEU A 64 -0.35 26.63 9.94
CA LEU A 64 0.23 27.05 8.67
C LEU A 64 -0.09 25.98 7.63
N VAL A 65 -1.09 26.23 6.78
CA VAL A 65 -1.51 25.30 5.72
C VAL A 65 -0.82 25.71 4.43
N MET A 66 0.01 24.84 3.87
CA MET A 66 0.68 25.02 2.60
C MET A 66 0.05 24.10 1.55
N LEU A 67 -0.53 24.71 0.52
CA LEU A 67 -1.09 24.04 -0.64
C LEU A 67 -0.15 24.20 -1.83
N THR A 68 0.41 23.10 -2.32
CA THR A 68 1.27 23.07 -3.50
C THR A 68 0.48 22.66 -4.75
N GLY A 69 0.61 23.41 -5.84
CA GLY A 69 -0.02 23.12 -7.14
C GLY A 69 0.93 22.43 -8.13
N GLU A 70 0.46 22.20 -9.35
CA GLU A 70 1.30 21.67 -10.45
C GLU A 70 2.37 22.68 -10.88
N ASP A 71 3.57 22.16 -11.20
CA ASP A 71 4.86 22.86 -11.30
C ASP A 71 5.04 23.71 -12.58
N HIS A 72 4.02 24.48 -12.97
CA HIS A 72 4.01 25.25 -14.21
C HIS A 72 3.49 26.68 -14.00
N GLY A 73 4.39 27.60 -13.61
CA GLY A 73 4.04 29.02 -13.52
C GLY A 73 5.09 29.90 -12.84
N ASP A 74 4.75 31.19 -12.71
CA ASP A 74 5.53 32.17 -11.95
C ASP A 74 5.55 31.84 -10.45
N ASN A 75 6.60 32.31 -9.76
CA ASN A 75 6.75 32.17 -8.31
C ASN A 75 5.72 33.07 -7.59
N VAL A 76 4.60 32.50 -7.17
CA VAL A 76 3.48 33.22 -6.53
C VAL A 76 3.14 32.59 -5.19
N ILE A 77 2.88 33.47 -4.22
CA ILE A 77 2.30 33.11 -2.91
C ILE A 77 0.99 33.88 -2.77
N ASP A 78 -0.12 33.17 -2.70
CA ASP A 78 -1.41 33.72 -2.27
C ASP A 78 -1.70 33.26 -0.85
N ALA A 79 -2.11 34.17 0.03
CA ALA A 79 -2.36 33.85 1.42
C ALA A 79 -3.75 34.30 1.89
N GLU A 80 -4.39 33.44 2.67
CA GLU A 80 -5.65 33.70 3.35
C GLU A 80 -5.45 33.56 4.86
N LEU A 81 -5.70 34.63 5.60
CA LEU A 81 -5.55 34.69 7.06
C LEU A 81 -6.93 34.57 7.71
N ARG A 82 -7.17 33.46 8.42
CA ARG A 82 -8.39 33.22 9.19
C ARG A 82 -8.12 33.39 10.69
N LEU A 83 -8.82 34.34 11.30
CA LEU A 83 -8.63 34.74 12.70
C LEU A 83 -9.98 34.82 13.45
N GLY A 84 -10.10 34.06 14.54
CA GLY A 84 -11.28 34.04 15.42
C GLY A 84 -12.57 33.50 14.78
N GLY A 85 -13.57 33.16 15.61
CA GLY A 85 -14.90 32.69 15.20
C GLY A 85 -14.87 31.31 14.53
N ASP A 86 -14.59 31.30 13.23
CA ASP A 86 -14.56 30.11 12.37
C ASP A 86 -13.20 29.38 12.39
N ALA A 87 -12.14 30.00 12.93
CA ALA A 87 -10.82 29.38 13.11
C ALA A 87 -10.63 28.76 14.51
N GLY A 88 -11.69 28.72 15.34
CA GLY A 88 -11.61 28.30 16.73
C GLY A 88 -10.68 29.20 17.57
N ALA A 89 -9.92 28.59 18.49
CA ALA A 89 -8.91 29.27 19.31
C ALA A 89 -7.59 29.57 18.57
N SER A 90 -7.53 29.28 17.26
CA SER A 90 -6.30 29.26 16.46
C SER A 90 -6.23 30.38 15.42
N GLU A 91 -5.02 30.68 14.97
CA GLU A 91 -4.77 31.47 13.74
C GLU A 91 -4.47 30.49 12.61
N ILE A 92 -5.27 30.50 11.54
CA ILE A 92 -5.03 29.66 10.37
C ILE A 92 -4.53 30.54 9.22
N ILE A 93 -3.36 30.21 8.68
CA ILE A 93 -2.76 30.86 7.54
C ILE A 93 -2.71 29.83 6.41
N LEU A 94 -3.61 29.99 5.45
CA LEU A 94 -3.65 29.17 4.24
C LEU A 94 -2.79 29.84 3.17
N MET A 95 -1.80 29.13 2.63
CA MET A 95 -0.90 29.62 1.60
C MET A 95 -0.99 28.71 0.38
N ARG A 96 -1.35 29.28 -0.77
CA ARG A 96 -1.29 28.60 -2.07
C ARG A 96 0.02 28.99 -2.74
N LEU A 97 0.83 27.99 -3.06
CA LEU A 97 2.19 28.14 -3.55
C LEU A 97 2.30 27.59 -4.97
N SER A 98 2.84 28.38 -5.89
CA SER A 98 3.11 27.97 -7.27
C SER A 98 4.52 28.35 -7.71
N GLY A 99 5.10 27.58 -8.62
CA GLY A 99 6.47 27.75 -9.09
C GLY A 99 7.51 27.20 -8.11
N GLU A 100 8.75 27.67 -8.24
CA GLU A 100 9.93 27.20 -7.48
C GLU A 100 9.76 27.32 -5.95
N VAL A 101 8.95 28.28 -5.49
CA VAL A 101 8.68 28.44 -4.05
C VAL A 101 7.97 27.23 -3.43
N SER A 102 7.21 26.48 -4.22
CA SER A 102 6.53 25.26 -3.78
C SER A 102 7.50 24.12 -3.43
N GLN A 103 8.74 24.19 -3.93
CA GLN A 103 9.81 23.21 -3.68
C GLN A 103 10.65 23.58 -2.43
N HIS A 104 10.41 24.75 -1.84
CA HIS A 104 11.21 25.33 -0.76
C HIS A 104 10.37 25.71 0.48
N LEU A 105 9.42 24.85 0.83
CA LEU A 105 8.40 25.07 1.88
C LEU A 105 8.99 25.53 3.22
N VAL A 106 10.13 24.97 3.65
CA VAL A 106 10.77 25.32 4.93
C VAL A 106 11.12 26.81 5.02
N HIS A 107 11.54 27.41 3.91
CA HIS A 107 11.87 28.84 3.84
C HIS A 107 10.63 29.72 3.88
N VAL A 108 9.47 29.21 3.45
CA VAL A 108 8.18 29.90 3.52
C VAL A 108 7.67 29.97 4.96
N VAL A 109 7.74 28.86 5.71
CA VAL A 109 7.17 28.81 7.07
C VAL A 109 8.07 29.42 8.13
N THR A 110 9.39 29.39 7.97
CA THR A 110 10.35 29.82 9.01
C THR A 110 10.05 31.22 9.58
N PRO A 111 9.77 32.26 8.77
CA PRO A 111 9.44 33.60 9.28
C PRO A 111 8.09 33.69 10.03
N LEU A 112 7.23 32.68 9.88
CA LEU A 112 5.88 32.61 10.46
C LEU A 112 5.80 31.73 11.71
N LEU A 113 6.89 31.05 12.08
CA LEU A 113 6.97 30.23 13.29
C LEU A 113 6.87 31.10 14.55
N LEU A 114 6.33 30.51 15.62
CA LEU A 114 6.32 31.13 16.93
C LEU A 114 7.57 30.72 17.71
N PRO A 115 8.25 31.67 18.39
CA PRO A 115 9.35 31.31 19.27
C PRO A 115 8.84 30.44 20.42
N ASP A 116 9.68 29.48 20.84
CA ASP A 116 9.48 28.67 22.04
C ASP A 116 8.21 27.80 22.06
N THR A 117 7.60 27.54 20.90
CA THR A 117 6.50 26.57 20.77
C THR A 117 6.95 25.33 20.00
N PRO A 118 6.54 24.11 20.41
CA PRO A 118 6.71 22.91 19.61
C PRO A 118 6.17 23.07 18.19
N ILE A 119 6.88 22.49 17.23
CA ILE A 119 6.50 22.44 15.82
C ILE A 119 6.02 21.03 15.51
N VAL A 120 4.82 20.92 14.94
CA VAL A 120 4.23 19.68 14.47
C VAL A 120 4.04 19.79 12.96
N ALA A 121 4.49 18.78 12.21
CA ALA A 121 4.22 18.65 10.79
C ALA A 121 3.13 17.59 10.57
N TRP A 122 2.18 17.87 9.68
CA TRP A 122 1.12 16.95 9.30
C TRP A 122 0.95 16.87 7.79
N TRP A 123 1.01 15.65 7.26
CA TRP A 123 0.70 15.32 5.87
C TRP A 123 -0.60 14.48 5.84
N PRO A 124 -1.76 15.11 5.55
CA PRO A 124 -3.06 14.43 5.58
C PRO A 124 -3.28 13.43 4.42
N TYR A 125 -2.59 13.62 3.29
CA TYR A 125 -2.73 12.79 2.10
C TYR A 125 -1.36 12.25 1.68
N SER A 126 -0.68 12.92 0.75
CA SER A 126 0.63 12.49 0.24
C SER A 126 1.77 12.85 1.20
N ALA A 127 2.25 11.90 1.99
CA ALA A 127 3.37 12.12 2.89
C ALA A 127 4.71 11.77 2.21
N PRO A 128 5.83 12.43 2.57
CA PRO A 128 7.15 12.03 2.11
C PRO A 128 7.46 10.58 2.52
N ALA A 129 8.17 9.85 1.66
CA ALA A 129 8.56 8.46 1.94
C ALA A 129 9.34 8.35 3.26
N ASN A 130 10.21 9.32 3.53
CA ASN A 130 10.94 9.47 4.79
C ASN A 130 10.62 10.84 5.43
N PRO A 131 9.68 10.90 6.40
CA PRO A 131 9.28 12.15 7.03
C PRO A 131 10.41 12.93 7.70
N ILE A 132 11.40 12.28 8.32
CA ILE A 132 12.50 13.02 8.96
C ILE A 132 13.50 13.60 7.96
N ALA A 133 13.58 13.04 6.74
CA ALA A 133 14.44 13.58 5.69
C ALA A 133 13.85 14.82 5.01
N ASP A 134 12.52 15.00 5.06
CA ASP A 134 11.84 16.15 4.51
C ASP A 134 12.22 17.45 5.25
N PRO A 135 12.48 18.58 4.56
CA PRO A 135 12.87 19.83 5.19
C PRO A 135 11.87 20.36 6.25
N ILE A 136 10.56 20.15 6.06
CA ILE A 136 9.55 20.48 7.08
C ILE A 136 9.62 19.49 8.23
N GLY A 137 9.83 18.20 7.94
CA GLY A 137 10.00 17.19 8.98
C GLY A 137 11.23 17.39 9.86
N GLN A 138 12.35 17.88 9.32
CA GLN A 138 13.58 18.16 10.07
C GLN A 138 13.39 19.23 11.15
N ILE A 139 12.53 20.22 10.93
CA ILE A 139 12.22 21.27 11.91
C ILE A 139 11.08 20.87 12.87
N ALA A 140 10.35 19.79 12.57
CA ALA A 140 9.21 19.36 13.35
C ALA A 140 9.61 18.36 14.44
N GLN A 141 9.13 18.59 15.66
CA GLN A 141 9.28 17.66 16.78
C GLN A 141 8.43 16.40 16.55
N ARG A 142 7.18 16.59 16.13
CA ARG A 142 6.22 15.53 15.81
C ARG A 142 5.89 15.57 14.32
N ARG A 143 5.88 14.41 13.67
CA ARG A 143 5.61 14.22 12.24
C ARG A 143 4.44 13.26 12.10
N ILE A 144 3.29 13.79 11.72
CA ILE A 144 2.03 13.06 11.62
C ILE A 144 1.78 12.75 10.14
N THR A 145 1.58 11.48 9.83
CA THR A 145 1.15 11.03 8.49
C THR A 145 -0.24 10.41 8.57
N ASP A 146 -0.85 10.14 7.43
CA ASP A 146 -2.08 9.37 7.36
C ASP A 146 -2.01 8.30 6.26
N SER A 147 -1.60 7.09 6.65
CA SER A 147 -1.44 5.97 5.72
C SER A 147 -2.75 5.52 5.07
N LEU A 148 -3.93 5.97 5.56
CA LEU A 148 -5.21 5.70 4.92
C LEU A 148 -5.34 6.44 3.58
N TYR A 149 -4.80 7.64 3.49
CA TYR A 149 -4.92 8.52 2.32
C TYR A 149 -3.61 8.69 1.54
N ASP A 150 -2.48 8.25 2.11
CA ASP A 150 -1.16 8.29 1.49
C ASP A 150 -1.07 7.29 0.33
N PRO A 151 -1.02 7.74 -0.94
CA PRO A 151 -0.85 6.85 -2.07
C PRO A 151 0.64 6.50 -2.18
N PRO A 152 1.07 5.35 -1.64
CA PRO A 152 1.05 4.07 -2.37
C PRO A 152 0.66 2.84 -1.50
N VAL A 153 0.53 1.67 -2.13
CA VAL A 153 0.37 0.34 -1.47
C VAL A 153 1.49 0.07 -0.43
N ASP A 154 2.63 0.79 -0.52
CA ASP A 154 3.77 0.68 0.39
C ASP A 154 3.79 1.70 1.55
N ALA A 155 2.73 2.49 1.81
CA ALA A 155 2.74 3.57 2.82
C ALA A 155 3.21 3.08 4.21
N LEU A 156 2.60 2.02 4.76
CA LEU A 156 3.02 1.44 6.03
C LEU A 156 4.43 0.85 6.00
N ASN A 157 4.86 0.28 4.86
CA ASN A 157 6.20 -0.25 4.73
C ASN A 157 7.25 0.88 4.75
N ASN A 158 6.98 2.01 4.10
CA ASN A 158 7.82 3.20 4.20
C ASN A 158 7.89 3.71 5.65
N ARG A 159 6.74 3.79 6.34
CA ARG A 159 6.69 4.18 7.76
C ARG A 159 7.49 3.23 8.64
N ARG A 160 7.50 1.92 8.34
CA ARG A 160 8.32 0.94 9.06
C ARG A 160 9.82 1.10 8.79
N ILE A 161 10.23 1.23 7.52
CA ILE A 161 11.64 1.32 7.11
C ILE A 161 12.30 2.60 7.61
N TYR A 162 11.60 3.74 7.51
CA TYR A 162 12.13 5.05 7.84
C TYR A 162 11.68 5.57 9.21
N PHE A 163 11.08 4.72 10.04
CA PHE A 163 10.57 5.12 11.35
C PHE A 163 11.63 5.84 12.18
N THR A 164 11.30 7.05 12.62
CA THR A 164 12.12 7.84 13.53
C THR A 164 11.29 8.25 14.75
N PRO A 165 11.84 8.25 15.98
CA PRO A 165 11.14 8.76 17.15
C PRO A 165 10.55 10.16 16.93
N GLY A 166 9.24 10.30 17.17
CA GLY A 166 8.46 11.49 16.84
C GLY A 166 7.61 11.34 15.57
N ASP A 167 7.73 10.23 14.85
CA ASP A 167 6.80 9.87 13.77
C ASP A 167 5.54 9.21 14.34
N SER A 168 4.43 9.45 13.66
CA SER A 168 3.11 8.92 14.01
C SER A 168 2.20 8.86 12.81
N ASP A 169 1.16 8.05 12.89
CA ASP A 169 0.21 7.88 11.79
C ASP A 169 -1.23 7.84 12.30
N MET A 170 -2.12 8.59 11.66
CA MET A 170 -3.53 8.67 12.07
C MET A 170 -4.27 7.33 11.94
N ALA A 171 -3.80 6.40 11.11
CA ALA A 171 -4.32 5.03 11.09
C ALA A 171 -4.16 4.31 12.44
N TRP A 172 -3.14 4.67 13.23
CA TRP A 172 -2.95 4.16 14.59
C TRP A 172 -3.94 4.78 15.59
N SER A 173 -4.16 6.09 15.52
CA SER A 173 -5.10 6.80 16.41
C SER A 173 -6.54 6.36 16.13
N ARG A 174 -6.91 6.02 14.89
CA ARG A 174 -8.23 5.44 14.58
C ARG A 174 -8.56 4.19 15.39
N LEU A 175 -7.55 3.43 15.84
CA LEU A 175 -7.72 2.21 16.61
C LEU A 175 -7.86 2.44 18.12
N THR A 176 -7.61 3.63 18.64
CA THR A 176 -7.47 3.87 20.09
C THR A 176 -8.66 3.37 20.92
N PRO A 177 -9.92 3.65 20.56
CA PRO A 177 -11.05 3.11 21.31
C PRO A 177 -11.11 1.58 21.25
N TRP A 178 -10.87 0.99 20.07
CA TRP A 178 -10.88 -0.47 19.88
C TRP A 178 -9.77 -1.15 20.69
N ARG A 179 -8.55 -0.59 20.68
CA ARG A 179 -7.41 -1.06 21.49
C ARG A 179 -7.74 -1.04 22.99
N GLY A 180 -8.46 -0.01 23.44
CA GLY A 180 -8.94 0.10 24.81
C GLY A 180 -9.90 -1.02 25.22
N VAL A 181 -10.86 -1.37 24.33
CA VAL A 181 -11.79 -2.49 24.58
C VAL A 181 -11.06 -3.83 24.60
N LEU A 182 -10.16 -4.06 23.63
CA LEU A 182 -9.36 -5.29 23.58
C LEU A 182 -8.50 -5.45 24.85
N ALA A 183 -7.77 -4.41 25.25
CA ALA A 183 -6.97 -4.44 26.47
C ALA A 183 -7.84 -4.72 27.71
N SER A 184 -8.98 -4.04 27.82
CA SER A 184 -9.93 -4.26 28.93
C SER A 184 -10.49 -5.68 28.97
N ALA A 185 -10.69 -6.32 27.81
CA ALA A 185 -11.13 -7.72 27.74
C ALA A 185 -10.03 -8.71 28.17
N LEU A 186 -8.75 -8.37 27.96
CA LEU A 186 -7.61 -9.16 28.43
C LEU A 186 -7.35 -9.00 29.94
N ASP A 187 -7.75 -7.87 30.53
CA ASP A 187 -7.65 -7.61 31.97
C ASP A 187 -8.74 -8.32 32.81
N GLN A 188 -9.57 -9.15 32.19
CA GLN A 188 -10.58 -9.97 32.87
C GLN A 188 -10.12 -11.43 33.05
N PRO A 189 -10.47 -12.09 34.18
CA PRO A 189 -10.20 -13.52 34.37
C PRO A 189 -10.87 -14.36 33.26
N PRO A 190 -10.26 -15.49 32.86
CA PRO A 190 -9.27 -16.27 33.62
C PRO A 190 -7.78 -15.94 33.39
N TYR A 191 -7.41 -14.86 32.70
CA TYR A 191 -6.00 -14.47 32.42
C TYR A 191 -5.15 -15.59 31.76
N GLU A 192 -5.81 -16.49 31.04
CA GLU A 192 -5.13 -17.57 30.32
C GLU A 192 -4.23 -17.01 29.21
N ALA A 193 -3.12 -17.71 28.98
CA ALA A 193 -2.23 -17.39 27.88
C ALA A 193 -2.97 -17.54 26.54
N ILE A 194 -2.75 -16.58 25.66
CA ILE A 194 -3.21 -16.63 24.27
C ILE A 194 -2.20 -17.49 23.49
N SER A 195 -2.69 -18.37 22.62
CA SER A 195 -1.84 -19.23 21.79
C SER A 195 -1.76 -18.79 20.33
N ALA A 196 -2.80 -18.11 19.82
CA ALA A 196 -2.88 -17.60 18.46
C ALA A 196 -3.92 -16.48 18.38
N VAL A 197 -3.79 -15.63 17.37
CA VAL A 197 -4.74 -14.55 17.09
C VAL A 197 -5.12 -14.54 15.62
N ARG A 198 -6.41 -14.34 15.34
CA ARG A 198 -6.94 -14.07 13.99
C ARG A 198 -7.63 -12.72 13.99
N ILE A 199 -7.23 -11.81 13.10
CA ILE A 199 -7.76 -10.45 13.02
C ILE A 199 -8.33 -10.17 11.62
N TYR A 200 -9.55 -9.66 11.59
CA TYR A 200 -10.36 -9.46 10.40
C TYR A 200 -10.66 -7.98 10.15
N GLY A 201 -10.64 -7.58 8.90
CA GLY A 201 -10.90 -6.21 8.45
C GLY A 201 -10.62 -6.07 6.95
N GLY A 202 -10.95 -4.92 6.35
CA GLY A 202 -10.84 -4.73 4.90
C GLY A 202 -9.41 -4.85 4.36
N GLN A 203 -9.25 -5.49 3.20
CA GLN A 203 -7.97 -5.89 2.58
C GLN A 203 -6.87 -4.82 2.65
N ASN A 204 -7.19 -3.58 2.30
CA ASN A 204 -6.24 -2.47 2.24
C ASN A 204 -6.40 -1.51 3.43
N SER A 205 -6.53 -2.02 4.65
CA SER A 205 -6.73 -1.20 5.85
C SER A 205 -5.46 -1.08 6.69
N PRO A 206 -4.74 0.07 6.63
CA PRO A 206 -3.53 0.29 7.43
C PRO A 206 -3.77 0.17 8.93
N SER A 207 -4.96 0.55 9.40
CA SER A 207 -5.34 0.39 10.80
C SER A 207 -5.39 -1.08 11.22
N VAL A 208 -5.95 -1.97 10.40
CA VAL A 208 -6.04 -3.38 10.77
C VAL A 208 -4.67 -4.03 10.76
N ASP A 209 -3.81 -3.64 9.83
CA ASP A 209 -2.45 -4.15 9.74
C ASP A 209 -1.62 -3.69 10.95
N LEU A 210 -1.70 -2.40 11.32
CA LEU A 210 -1.08 -1.88 12.54
C LEU A 210 -1.61 -2.58 13.80
N ALA A 211 -2.91 -2.90 13.86
CA ALA A 211 -3.48 -3.69 14.95
C ALA A 211 -2.87 -5.10 15.01
N ALA A 212 -2.70 -5.76 13.85
CA ALA A 212 -2.07 -7.07 13.75
C ALA A 212 -0.59 -7.02 14.21
N GLY A 213 0.17 -6.03 13.73
CA GLY A 213 1.56 -5.83 14.14
C GLY A 213 1.70 -5.54 15.64
N TRP A 214 0.80 -4.73 16.19
CA TRP A 214 0.73 -4.47 17.64
C TRP A 214 0.47 -5.74 18.44
N LEU A 215 -0.50 -6.55 18.03
CA LEU A 215 -0.81 -7.82 18.71
C LEU A 215 0.35 -8.80 18.64
N THR A 216 1.03 -8.87 17.50
CA THR A 216 2.20 -9.71 17.30
C THR A 216 3.30 -9.35 18.28
N GLU A 217 3.65 -8.06 18.37
CA GLU A 217 4.71 -7.60 19.27
C GLU A 217 4.33 -7.77 20.76
N ARG A 218 3.08 -7.48 21.12
CA ARG A 218 2.66 -7.49 22.53
C ARG A 218 2.43 -8.87 23.10
N LEU A 219 1.95 -9.80 22.28
CA LEU A 219 1.60 -11.16 22.72
C LEU A 219 2.73 -12.16 22.44
N GLY A 220 3.56 -11.91 21.41
CA GLY A 220 4.62 -12.85 21.01
C GLY A 220 4.08 -14.19 20.51
N VAL A 221 2.89 -14.17 19.90
CA VAL A 221 2.19 -15.36 19.37
C VAL A 221 1.92 -15.17 17.87
N PRO A 222 1.67 -16.25 17.11
CA PRO A 222 1.25 -16.14 15.72
C PRO A 222 -0.03 -15.30 15.60
N VAL A 223 0.03 -14.28 14.74
CA VAL A 223 -1.12 -13.42 14.39
C VAL A 223 -1.39 -13.55 12.90
N GLU A 224 -2.62 -13.92 12.57
CA GLU A 224 -3.10 -14.08 11.21
C GLU A 224 -4.03 -12.92 10.84
N ARG A 225 -3.71 -12.21 9.77
CA ARG A 225 -4.47 -11.10 9.21
C ARG A 225 -5.32 -11.60 8.04
N LEU A 226 -6.64 -11.50 8.18
CA LEU A 226 -7.65 -12.11 7.29
C LEU A 226 -8.60 -11.07 6.69
N ASP A 227 -8.77 -11.04 5.38
CA ASP A 227 -9.71 -10.10 4.76
C ASP A 227 -11.19 -10.48 5.03
N CYS A 228 -12.04 -9.49 5.27
CA CYS A 228 -13.49 -9.66 5.35
C CYS A 228 -14.26 -9.22 4.09
N HIS A 229 -13.59 -8.79 3.01
CA HIS A 229 -14.21 -8.25 1.79
C HIS A 229 -15.22 -7.12 2.08
N CYS A 230 -14.98 -6.43 3.18
CA CYS A 230 -15.84 -5.44 3.79
C CYS A 230 -15.44 -4.07 3.24
N ILE A 231 -16.40 -3.37 2.62
CA ILE A 231 -16.19 -1.99 2.14
C ILE A 231 -16.51 -1.05 3.28
N HIS A 232 -15.49 -0.34 3.74
CA HIS A 232 -15.58 0.63 4.82
C HIS A 232 -15.65 2.05 4.23
N THR A 233 -16.84 2.63 4.18
CA THR A 233 -17.03 4.05 3.87
C THR A 233 -17.32 4.84 5.13
N MET A 234 -16.99 6.13 5.13
CA MET A 234 -17.46 7.04 6.16
C MET A 234 -18.99 7.12 6.20
N ASP A 235 -19.52 7.50 7.36
CA ASP A 235 -20.92 7.89 7.46
C ASP A 235 -21.18 9.32 6.94
N GLU A 236 -22.47 9.71 6.89
CA GLU A 236 -22.89 11.02 6.37
C GLU A 236 -22.29 12.20 7.16
N GLU A 237 -21.85 11.96 8.39
CA GLU A 237 -21.19 12.95 9.24
C GLU A 237 -19.67 12.96 9.12
N GLY A 238 -19.09 12.14 8.22
CA GLY A 238 -17.65 12.07 7.98
C GLY A 238 -16.88 11.31 9.05
N ARG A 239 -17.53 10.38 9.78
CA ARG A 239 -16.84 9.54 10.77
C ARG A 239 -16.40 8.22 10.15
N PHE A 240 -15.21 7.77 10.53
CA PHE A 240 -14.65 6.50 10.16
C PHE A 240 -15.46 5.33 10.76
N PRO A 241 -15.66 4.25 10.00
CA PRO A 241 -16.07 2.98 10.60
C PRO A 241 -14.96 2.45 11.52
N ILE A 242 -15.34 1.56 12.44
CA ILE A 242 -14.38 0.83 13.27
C ILE A 242 -13.54 -0.04 12.33
N PRO A 243 -12.20 0.14 12.25
CA PRO A 243 -11.41 -0.54 11.22
C PRO A 243 -11.35 -2.06 11.36
N VAL A 244 -11.24 -2.56 12.60
CA VAL A 244 -11.17 -3.98 12.89
C VAL A 244 -12.58 -4.53 13.05
N GLU A 245 -12.99 -5.37 12.12
CA GLU A 245 -14.34 -5.96 12.11
C GLU A 245 -14.46 -7.08 13.14
N LYS A 246 -13.41 -7.89 13.30
CA LYS A 246 -13.40 -9.00 14.25
C LYS A 246 -11.98 -9.36 14.67
N VAL A 247 -11.82 -9.79 15.92
CA VAL A 247 -10.61 -10.45 16.40
C VAL A 247 -10.98 -11.67 17.24
N GLU A 248 -10.27 -12.75 16.99
CA GLU A 248 -10.37 -14.02 17.69
C GLU A 248 -9.03 -14.30 18.39
N LEU A 249 -9.07 -14.55 19.70
CA LEU A 249 -7.89 -14.87 20.49
C LEU A 249 -8.06 -16.26 21.11
N ASP A 250 -7.26 -17.21 20.64
CA ASP A 250 -7.35 -18.59 21.08
C ASP A 250 -6.70 -18.79 22.44
N ARG A 251 -7.44 -19.44 23.36
CA ARG A 251 -7.01 -19.81 24.71
C ARG A 251 -7.36 -21.26 24.98
N ALA A 252 -6.79 -21.83 26.04
CA ALA A 252 -6.98 -23.25 26.38
C ALA A 252 -8.45 -23.64 26.59
N GLN A 253 -9.27 -22.76 27.17
CA GLN A 253 -10.69 -23.02 27.44
C GLN A 253 -11.65 -22.51 26.35
N GLY A 254 -11.11 -21.96 25.26
CA GLY A 254 -11.87 -21.49 24.10
C GLY A 254 -11.45 -20.12 23.61
N THR A 255 -12.04 -19.70 22.51
CA THR A 255 -11.69 -18.46 21.80
C THR A 255 -12.44 -17.26 22.38
N LEU A 256 -11.69 -16.22 22.77
CA LEU A 256 -12.27 -14.89 23.02
C LEU A 256 -12.53 -14.22 21.67
N VAL A 257 -13.78 -13.81 21.44
CA VAL A 257 -14.17 -13.13 20.20
C VAL A 257 -14.59 -11.71 20.52
N ILE A 258 -14.02 -10.74 19.82
CA ILE A 258 -14.48 -9.35 19.81
C ILE A 258 -14.84 -9.02 18.37
N GLU A 259 -16.11 -8.73 18.12
CA GLU A 259 -16.62 -8.46 16.77
C GLU A 259 -17.49 -7.21 16.76
N ASN A 260 -17.52 -6.53 15.62
CA ASN A 260 -18.41 -5.41 15.38
C ASN A 260 -19.85 -5.89 15.18
N ASN A 261 -20.82 -5.04 15.51
CA ASN A 261 -22.20 -5.28 15.13
C ASN A 261 -22.45 -4.79 13.69
N SER A 262 -23.58 -5.20 13.10
CA SER A 262 -23.94 -4.77 11.74
C SER A 262 -24.15 -3.25 11.58
N ALA A 263 -24.31 -2.50 12.67
CA ALA A 263 -24.46 -1.04 12.66
C ALA A 263 -23.11 -0.28 12.75
N GLY A 264 -22.02 -0.98 13.11
CA GLY A 264 -20.68 -0.42 13.16
C GLY A 264 -20.40 0.52 14.34
N ASP A 265 -21.17 0.43 15.43
CA ASP A 265 -21.13 1.35 16.59
C ASP A 265 -20.98 0.65 17.95
N THR A 266 -21.01 -0.68 17.96
CA THR A 266 -20.99 -1.48 19.18
C THR A 266 -20.14 -2.71 18.98
N LEU A 267 -19.15 -2.91 19.85
CA LEU A 267 -18.39 -4.14 19.91
C LEU A 267 -19.10 -5.18 20.79
N ILE A 268 -19.19 -6.38 20.27
CA ILE A 268 -19.72 -7.57 20.93
C ILE A 268 -18.52 -8.38 21.43
N VAL A 269 -18.36 -8.49 22.74
CA VAL A 269 -17.28 -9.26 23.38
C VAL A 269 -17.85 -10.57 23.92
N ARG A 270 -17.32 -11.69 23.46
CA ARG A 270 -17.75 -13.04 23.82
C ARG A 270 -16.61 -13.81 24.48
N PHE A 271 -16.75 -14.05 25.78
CA PHE A 271 -15.89 -14.96 26.51
C PHE A 271 -16.43 -16.39 26.43
N PRO A 272 -15.57 -17.41 26.30
CA PRO A 272 -15.99 -18.81 26.39
C PRO A 272 -16.76 -19.08 27.68
N GLY A 273 -17.97 -19.63 27.56
CA GLY A 273 -18.79 -20.02 28.71
C GLY A 273 -19.38 -18.87 29.55
N GLN A 274 -19.26 -17.61 29.12
CA GLN A 274 -19.88 -16.47 29.81
C GLN A 274 -20.92 -15.76 28.91
N ASN A 275 -21.65 -14.83 29.51
CA ASN A 275 -22.59 -13.98 28.78
C ASN A 275 -21.86 -12.97 27.89
N THR A 276 -22.43 -12.74 26.71
CA THR A 276 -21.99 -11.70 25.79
C THR A 276 -22.04 -10.32 26.42
N GLN A 277 -20.94 -9.58 26.35
CA GLN A 277 -20.86 -8.17 26.72
C GLN A 277 -20.99 -7.29 25.47
N ARG A 278 -21.58 -6.10 25.61
CA ARG A 278 -21.72 -5.11 24.54
C ARG A 278 -21.08 -3.81 25.00
N VAL A 279 -20.16 -3.29 24.20
CA VAL A 279 -19.45 -2.05 24.49
C VAL A 279 -19.71 -1.07 23.35
N ALA A 280 -20.41 0.03 23.66
CA ALA A 280 -20.61 1.10 22.70
C ALA A 280 -19.25 1.76 22.37
N LEU A 281 -18.98 1.96 21.09
CA LEU A 281 -17.74 2.56 20.61
C LEU A 281 -18.06 3.78 19.75
N ALA A 282 -17.55 4.94 20.16
CA ALA A 282 -17.73 6.15 19.37
C ALA A 282 -16.91 6.05 18.07
N LYS A 283 -17.58 6.23 16.93
CA LYS A 283 -16.90 6.46 15.65
C LYS A 283 -16.14 7.79 15.74
N ARG A 284 -14.96 7.84 15.11
CA ARG A 284 -14.07 9.00 15.14
C ARG A 284 -14.07 9.69 13.79
N ASN A 285 -13.83 10.99 13.76
CA ASN A 285 -13.49 11.71 12.51
C ASN A 285 -11.99 12.07 12.48
N GLU A 286 -11.56 12.77 11.44
CA GLU A 286 -10.17 13.24 11.28
C GLU A 286 -9.76 14.16 12.44
N ALA A 287 -10.64 15.05 12.87
CA ALA A 287 -10.37 16.01 13.93
C ALA A 287 -10.07 15.30 15.26
N ASP A 288 -10.84 14.26 15.60
CA ASP A 288 -10.64 13.46 16.81
C ASP A 288 -9.26 12.77 16.78
N CYS A 289 -8.87 12.26 15.61
CA CYS A 289 -7.59 11.57 15.44
C CYS A 289 -6.43 12.56 15.48
N LEU A 290 -6.55 13.71 14.81
CA LEU A 290 -5.55 14.77 14.84
C LEU A 290 -5.38 15.35 16.25
N ALA A 291 -6.48 15.60 16.97
CA ALA A 291 -6.43 16.08 18.35
C ALA A 291 -5.69 15.09 19.26
N GLU A 292 -5.88 13.78 19.07
CA GLU A 292 -5.12 12.77 19.83
C GLU A 292 -3.62 12.84 19.54
N GLU A 293 -3.23 12.96 18.27
CA GLU A 293 -1.81 13.09 17.89
C GLU A 293 -1.15 14.37 18.44
N LEU A 294 -1.93 15.44 18.63
CA LEU A 294 -1.46 16.69 19.24
C LEU A 294 -1.40 16.65 20.77
N ARG A 295 -1.99 15.63 21.42
CA ARG A 295 -2.06 15.54 22.89
C ARG A 295 -0.73 15.15 23.54
N HIS A 296 0.08 14.34 22.86
CA HIS A 296 1.40 13.90 23.33
C HIS A 296 2.44 14.03 22.21
N LEU A 297 3.37 14.97 22.37
CA LEU A 297 4.40 15.26 21.36
C LEU A 297 5.66 14.39 21.51
N ASP A 298 5.77 13.64 22.60
CA ASP A 298 6.83 12.65 22.80
C ASP A 298 6.68 11.47 21.84
N PRO A 299 7.75 10.69 21.58
CA PRO A 299 7.66 9.48 20.76
C PRO A 299 6.57 8.52 21.26
N ASP A 300 5.82 7.90 20.34
CA ASP A 300 4.87 6.82 20.68
C ASP A 300 5.57 5.45 20.58
N PRO A 301 5.98 4.83 21.71
CA PRO A 301 6.63 3.54 21.67
C PRO A 301 5.67 2.39 21.32
N ALA A 302 4.35 2.56 21.49
CA ALA A 302 3.37 1.54 21.12
C ALA A 302 3.20 1.50 19.61
N TYR A 303 3.15 2.66 18.94
CA TYR A 303 3.17 2.75 17.48
C TYR A 303 4.46 2.15 16.90
N ALA A 304 5.63 2.51 17.45
CA ALA A 304 6.92 1.95 17.03
C ALA A 304 6.95 0.42 17.11
N ARG A 305 6.41 -0.16 18.19
CA ARG A 305 6.29 -1.61 18.37
C ARG A 305 5.31 -2.25 17.40
N ALA A 306 4.18 -1.59 17.12
CA ALA A 306 3.22 -2.03 16.11
C ALA A 306 3.87 -2.15 14.73
N LEU A 307 4.61 -1.12 14.29
CA LEU A 307 5.36 -1.13 13.03
C LEU A 307 6.39 -2.26 12.98
N LYS A 308 7.10 -2.51 14.09
CA LYS A 308 8.07 -3.61 14.17
C LYS A 308 7.39 -4.97 14.00
N GLY A 309 6.27 -5.19 14.68
CA GLY A 309 5.53 -6.45 14.64
C GLY A 309 4.93 -6.79 13.27
N LEU A 310 4.70 -5.80 12.41
CA LEU A 310 4.21 -6.02 11.03
C LEU A 310 5.06 -7.03 10.23
N GLY A 311 6.36 -7.15 10.51
CA GLY A 311 7.23 -8.10 9.82
C GLY A 311 6.97 -9.58 10.14
N GLU A 312 6.23 -9.85 11.21
CA GLU A 312 5.94 -11.21 11.71
C GLU A 312 4.45 -11.59 11.57
N VAL A 313 3.61 -10.67 11.09
CA VAL A 313 2.18 -10.92 10.83
C VAL A 313 2.04 -11.88 9.65
N GLN A 314 1.21 -12.91 9.82
CA GLN A 314 0.82 -13.81 8.75
C GLN A 314 -0.37 -13.22 8.02
N PHE A 315 -0.13 -12.61 6.86
CA PHE A 315 -1.22 -12.22 5.99
C PHE A 315 -1.74 -13.49 5.31
N ASN A 316 -2.91 -13.96 5.70
CA ASN A 316 -3.54 -15.09 5.01
C ASN A 316 -4.20 -14.55 3.74
N GLU A 317 -3.33 -14.33 2.76
CA GLU A 317 -3.65 -14.08 1.37
C GLU A 317 -4.08 -15.40 0.73
N GLN A 318 -5.22 -15.95 1.15
CA GLN A 318 -5.88 -16.92 0.29
C GLN A 318 -6.02 -16.25 -1.07
N PRO A 319 -5.58 -16.93 -2.14
CA PRO A 319 -5.61 -16.30 -3.44
C PRO A 319 -7.06 -16.09 -3.85
N ASP A 320 -7.35 -14.95 -4.44
CA ASP A 320 -8.65 -14.70 -5.07
C ASP A 320 -8.84 -15.71 -6.19
N VAL A 321 -10.03 -16.32 -6.26
CA VAL A 321 -10.33 -17.32 -7.29
C VAL A 321 -11.48 -16.83 -8.16
N ILE A 322 -11.20 -16.64 -9.45
CA ILE A 322 -12.21 -16.42 -10.48
C ILE A 322 -12.36 -17.70 -11.29
N ARG A 323 -13.57 -18.25 -11.29
CA ARG A 323 -13.92 -19.42 -12.10
C ARG A 323 -14.64 -18.99 -13.37
N VAL A 324 -14.22 -19.52 -14.50
CA VAL A 324 -14.77 -19.25 -15.82
C VAL A 324 -14.98 -20.54 -16.60
N ALA A 325 -15.74 -20.49 -17.69
CA ALA A 325 -16.17 -21.70 -18.39
C ALA A 325 -15.00 -22.50 -19.01
N ASP A 326 -14.08 -21.81 -19.69
CA ASP A 326 -13.02 -22.43 -20.48
C ASP A 326 -11.79 -21.52 -20.65
N LEU A 327 -10.82 -21.96 -21.45
CA LEU A 327 -9.59 -21.23 -21.73
C LEU A 327 -9.84 -19.87 -22.38
N ASP A 328 -10.81 -19.76 -23.30
CA ASP A 328 -11.09 -18.49 -23.98
C ASP A 328 -11.58 -17.46 -22.96
N ALA A 329 -12.49 -17.87 -22.07
CA ALA A 329 -12.96 -17.06 -20.97
C ALA A 329 -11.85 -16.70 -19.95
N VAL A 330 -10.87 -17.58 -19.72
CA VAL A 330 -9.67 -17.25 -18.91
C VAL A 330 -8.90 -16.11 -19.57
N THR A 331 -8.65 -16.21 -20.88
CA THR A 331 -7.89 -15.19 -21.61
C THR A 331 -8.60 -13.86 -21.73
N ASP A 332 -9.92 -13.87 -21.93
CA ASP A 332 -10.74 -12.65 -22.00
C ASP A 332 -10.77 -11.93 -20.64
N THR A 333 -11.06 -12.66 -19.57
CA THR A 333 -11.10 -12.11 -18.20
C THR A 333 -9.74 -11.52 -17.82
N ALA A 334 -8.65 -12.23 -18.12
CA ALA A 334 -7.31 -11.75 -17.84
C ALA A 334 -6.97 -10.49 -18.64
N ALA A 335 -7.33 -10.45 -19.93
CA ALA A 335 -7.08 -9.28 -20.79
C ALA A 335 -7.86 -8.04 -20.34
N GLU A 336 -9.12 -8.20 -19.92
CA GLU A 336 -9.93 -7.09 -19.40
C GLU A 336 -9.33 -6.52 -18.12
N ARG A 337 -9.03 -7.37 -17.14
CA ARG A 337 -8.40 -6.92 -15.89
C ARG A 337 -7.02 -6.31 -16.14
N PHE A 338 -6.26 -6.81 -17.09
CA PHE A 338 -4.93 -6.28 -17.43
C PHE A 338 -5.02 -4.81 -17.85
N VAL A 339 -5.99 -4.47 -18.71
CA VAL A 339 -6.22 -3.08 -19.14
C VAL A 339 -6.54 -2.20 -17.94
N GLU A 340 -7.43 -2.67 -17.04
CA GLU A 340 -7.79 -1.95 -15.82
C GLU A 340 -6.58 -1.68 -14.93
N VAL A 341 -5.71 -2.69 -14.75
CA VAL A 341 -4.48 -2.58 -13.96
C VAL A 341 -3.52 -1.58 -14.59
N VAL A 342 -3.27 -1.64 -15.90
CA VAL A 342 -2.36 -0.72 -16.58
C VAL A 342 -2.87 0.71 -16.47
N HIS A 343 -4.16 0.93 -16.73
CA HIS A 343 -4.80 2.24 -16.58
C HIS A 343 -4.71 2.77 -15.14
N CYS A 344 -4.91 1.90 -14.15
CA CYS A 344 -4.76 2.24 -12.74
C CYS A 344 -3.32 2.69 -12.45
N ILE A 345 -2.32 1.95 -12.93
CA ILE A 345 -0.91 2.30 -12.75
C ILE A 345 -0.57 3.63 -13.42
N ASN A 346 -0.98 3.84 -14.67
CA ASN A 346 -0.69 5.08 -15.40
C ASN A 346 -1.27 6.32 -14.72
N ARG A 347 -2.38 6.19 -13.99
CA ARG A 347 -2.99 7.26 -13.17
C ARG A 347 -2.37 7.40 -11.79
N ASN A 348 -2.07 6.28 -11.12
CA ASN A 348 -1.81 6.26 -9.68
C ASN A 348 -0.34 6.00 -9.30
N GLY A 349 0.55 5.78 -10.27
CA GLY A 349 1.99 5.71 -10.03
C GLY A 349 2.60 4.31 -10.02
N GLY A 350 1.84 3.24 -9.88
CA GLY A 350 2.39 1.87 -9.84
C GLY A 350 3.42 1.64 -8.72
N VAL A 351 4.25 0.61 -8.86
CA VAL A 351 5.22 0.15 -7.84
C VAL A 351 6.36 1.15 -7.56
N THR A 352 6.65 2.07 -8.48
CA THR A 352 7.68 3.11 -8.30
C THR A 352 7.13 4.53 -8.16
N GLY A 353 5.83 4.75 -8.35
CA GLY A 353 5.20 6.08 -8.30
C GLY A 353 5.29 6.89 -9.60
N ASP A 354 5.92 6.37 -10.66
CA ASP A 354 6.12 7.07 -11.95
C ASP A 354 5.00 6.83 -12.98
N GLY A 355 4.07 5.93 -12.65
CA GLY A 355 2.95 5.54 -13.50
C GLY A 355 3.39 4.79 -14.75
N ILE A 356 4.55 4.13 -14.71
CA ILE A 356 5.01 3.18 -15.72
C ILE A 356 4.65 1.78 -15.23
N ALA A 357 3.89 1.03 -16.01
CA ALA A 357 3.51 -0.34 -15.68
C ALA A 357 4.66 -1.30 -15.98
N ARG A 358 5.13 -2.04 -14.97
CA ARG A 358 6.18 -3.06 -15.08
C ARG A 358 5.56 -4.44 -14.99
N ILE A 359 5.49 -5.12 -16.13
CA ILE A 359 4.68 -6.32 -16.29
C ILE A 359 5.56 -7.49 -16.72
N VAL A 360 5.47 -8.60 -16.02
CA VAL A 360 6.13 -9.85 -16.41
C VAL A 360 5.15 -10.72 -17.19
N LEU A 361 5.55 -11.09 -18.41
CA LEU A 361 4.83 -11.97 -19.30
C LEU A 361 5.22 -13.43 -19.08
N THR A 362 4.33 -14.33 -19.46
CA THR A 362 4.51 -15.78 -19.46
C THR A 362 4.22 -16.34 -20.84
N GLY A 363 4.88 -17.44 -21.20
CA GLY A 363 4.48 -18.26 -22.35
C GLY A 363 3.27 -19.15 -22.04
N GLY A 364 3.03 -20.11 -22.92
CA GLY A 364 1.95 -21.10 -22.79
C GLY A 364 0.61 -20.61 -23.33
N GLY A 365 -0.34 -21.54 -23.52
CA GLY A 365 -1.58 -21.26 -24.25
C GLY A 365 -2.43 -20.12 -23.67
N ALA A 366 -2.60 -20.05 -22.34
CA ALA A 366 -3.36 -18.98 -21.71
C ALA A 366 -2.62 -17.63 -21.72
N GLY A 367 -1.31 -17.62 -21.42
CA GLY A 367 -0.50 -16.41 -21.45
C GLY A 367 -0.48 -15.78 -22.84
N ILE A 368 -0.13 -16.57 -23.86
CA ILE A 368 -0.08 -16.08 -25.25
C ILE A 368 -1.47 -15.75 -25.78
N GLY A 369 -2.50 -16.56 -25.48
CA GLY A 369 -3.87 -16.29 -25.91
C GLY A 369 -4.42 -14.96 -25.34
N MET A 370 -4.11 -14.65 -24.09
CA MET A 370 -4.43 -13.34 -23.49
C MET A 370 -3.76 -12.18 -24.25
N LEU A 371 -2.49 -12.33 -24.66
CA LEU A 371 -1.79 -11.29 -25.42
C LEU A 371 -2.48 -10.97 -26.75
N GLU A 372 -3.04 -11.98 -27.43
CA GLU A 372 -3.78 -11.76 -28.69
C GLU A 372 -5.03 -10.89 -28.46
N LYS A 373 -5.69 -11.03 -27.30
CA LYS A 373 -6.88 -10.24 -26.93
C LYS A 373 -6.56 -8.77 -26.61
N LEU A 374 -5.28 -8.43 -26.42
CA LEU A 374 -4.84 -7.07 -26.09
C LEU A 374 -4.59 -6.17 -27.32
N ARG A 375 -4.53 -6.72 -28.54
CA ARG A 375 -4.16 -5.97 -29.76
C ARG A 375 -5.01 -4.72 -29.99
N ASP A 376 -6.31 -4.83 -29.75
CA ASP A 376 -7.29 -3.77 -30.03
C ASP A 376 -7.72 -3.01 -28.76
N LYS A 377 -7.02 -3.23 -27.63
CA LYS A 377 -7.33 -2.57 -26.36
C LYS A 377 -6.61 -1.22 -26.28
N ASP A 378 -7.30 -0.24 -25.69
CA ASP A 378 -6.77 1.09 -25.45
C ASP A 378 -5.75 1.06 -24.31
N ILE A 379 -4.46 0.98 -24.64
CA ILE A 379 -3.35 0.94 -23.68
C ILE A 379 -2.27 1.92 -24.15
N ASP A 380 -1.78 2.76 -23.24
CA ASP A 380 -0.61 3.61 -23.48
C ASP A 380 0.69 2.80 -23.37
N TRP A 381 1.07 2.14 -24.45
CA TRP A 381 2.24 1.27 -24.52
C TRP A 381 3.58 2.00 -24.33
N GLN A 382 3.61 3.34 -24.46
CA GLN A 382 4.80 4.14 -24.15
C GLN A 382 5.11 4.12 -22.64
N ARG A 383 4.11 3.84 -21.81
CA ARG A 383 4.21 3.77 -20.35
C ARG A 383 4.12 2.34 -19.82
N VAL A 384 4.52 1.36 -20.63
CA VAL A 384 4.57 -0.06 -20.25
C VAL A 384 5.97 -0.60 -20.50
N HIS A 385 6.55 -1.25 -19.49
CA HIS A 385 7.76 -2.08 -19.61
C HIS A 385 7.37 -3.55 -19.45
N LEU A 386 7.80 -4.38 -20.42
CA LEU A 386 7.51 -5.81 -20.44
C LEU A 386 8.76 -6.64 -20.17
N PHE A 387 8.63 -7.60 -19.27
CA PHE A 387 9.64 -8.57 -18.88
C PHE A 387 9.11 -9.98 -19.13
N PHE A 388 9.94 -11.01 -18.95
CA PHE A 388 9.55 -12.40 -19.10
C PHE A 388 9.90 -13.19 -17.84
N GLY A 389 9.01 -14.09 -17.42
CA GLY A 389 9.19 -14.91 -16.22
C GLY A 389 10.22 -16.03 -16.43
N ASP A 390 10.24 -16.61 -17.62
CA ASP A 390 11.25 -17.56 -18.07
C ASP A 390 11.47 -17.46 -19.58
N GLU A 391 12.58 -18.05 -20.06
CA GLU A 391 12.82 -18.22 -21.48
C GLU A 391 13.62 -19.50 -21.77
N ARG A 392 13.40 -20.07 -22.95
CA ARG A 392 14.04 -21.29 -23.44
C ARG A 392 15.34 -20.90 -24.13
N ASN A 393 16.39 -21.72 -23.98
CA ASN A 393 17.70 -21.46 -24.59
C ASN A 393 17.69 -21.70 -26.11
N VAL A 394 16.96 -20.87 -26.83
CA VAL A 394 16.78 -20.88 -28.28
C VAL A 394 16.74 -19.44 -28.78
N ALA A 395 17.01 -19.24 -30.07
CA ALA A 395 16.89 -17.92 -30.67
C ALA A 395 15.44 -17.40 -30.61
N VAL A 396 15.25 -16.08 -30.59
CA VAL A 396 13.92 -15.42 -30.49
C VAL A 396 12.98 -15.82 -31.63
N ASN A 397 13.51 -16.15 -32.81
CA ASN A 397 12.70 -16.61 -33.94
C ASN A 397 12.35 -18.11 -33.91
N HIS A 398 12.82 -18.84 -32.90
CA HIS A 398 12.49 -20.25 -32.72
C HIS A 398 11.05 -20.40 -32.19
N PRO A 399 10.28 -21.40 -32.64
CA PRO A 399 8.89 -21.59 -32.21
C PRO A 399 8.71 -21.79 -30.70
N ASP A 400 9.75 -22.24 -29.99
CA ASP A 400 9.73 -22.45 -28.53
C ASP A 400 10.10 -21.20 -27.69
N SER A 401 10.48 -20.07 -28.32
CA SER A 401 10.78 -18.82 -27.60
C SER A 401 9.50 -18.16 -27.10
N ASN A 402 9.43 -17.86 -25.81
CA ASN A 402 8.35 -17.10 -25.20
C ASN A 402 8.30 -15.67 -25.77
N GLU A 403 9.45 -15.01 -25.92
CA GLU A 403 9.53 -13.69 -26.54
C GLU A 403 9.05 -13.72 -28.00
N GLY A 404 9.51 -14.72 -28.78
CA GLY A 404 9.07 -14.91 -30.16
C GLY A 404 7.56 -15.07 -30.29
N GLN A 405 6.96 -15.88 -29.42
CA GLN A 405 5.50 -16.06 -29.35
C GLN A 405 4.79 -14.76 -28.96
N ALA A 406 5.28 -14.04 -27.94
CA ALA A 406 4.70 -12.76 -27.52
C ALA A 406 4.77 -11.70 -28.63
N ARG A 407 5.88 -11.65 -29.38
CA ARG A 407 6.03 -10.76 -30.55
C ARG A 407 5.01 -11.06 -31.63
N ALA A 408 4.83 -12.33 -31.98
CA ALA A 408 3.84 -12.74 -32.96
C ALA A 408 2.40 -12.47 -32.48
N ALA A 409 2.14 -12.68 -31.19
CA ALA A 409 0.82 -12.53 -30.59
C ALA A 409 0.42 -11.08 -30.35
N LEU A 410 1.34 -10.19 -29.98
CA LEU A 410 1.02 -8.81 -29.60
C LEU A 410 2.09 -7.80 -29.99
N LEU A 411 3.36 -8.01 -29.61
CA LEU A 411 4.35 -6.92 -29.58
C LEU A 411 4.64 -6.32 -30.97
N ASN A 412 4.50 -7.09 -32.05
CA ASN A 412 4.67 -6.58 -33.41
C ASN A 412 3.45 -5.82 -33.95
N HIS A 413 2.35 -5.75 -33.19
CA HIS A 413 1.06 -5.17 -33.59
C HIS A 413 0.67 -3.93 -32.78
N ILE A 414 1.53 -3.48 -31.87
CA ILE A 414 1.29 -2.35 -30.97
C ILE A 414 2.46 -1.37 -31.00
N ASP A 415 2.21 -0.12 -30.61
CA ASP A 415 3.21 0.96 -30.60
C ASP A 415 4.01 1.00 -29.27
N ILE A 416 4.56 -0.15 -28.86
CA ILE A 416 5.47 -0.23 -27.71
C ILE A 416 6.92 0.11 -28.14
N PRO A 417 7.66 0.95 -27.39
CA PRO A 417 9.08 1.15 -27.64
C PRO A 417 9.88 -0.14 -27.47
N GLU A 418 10.82 -0.42 -28.37
CA GLU A 418 11.61 -1.66 -28.33
C GLU A 418 12.51 -1.71 -27.08
N GLU A 419 12.97 -0.55 -26.59
CA GLU A 419 13.68 -0.40 -25.32
C GLU A 419 12.85 -0.75 -24.08
N ASN A 420 11.52 -0.83 -24.22
CA ASN A 420 10.62 -1.23 -23.15
C ASN A 420 10.37 -2.75 -23.13
N ILE A 421 10.90 -3.50 -24.10
CA ILE A 421 10.81 -4.96 -24.17
C ILE A 421 12.11 -5.59 -23.65
N HIS A 422 12.02 -6.20 -22.48
CA HIS A 422 13.16 -6.77 -21.74
C HIS A 422 13.17 -8.29 -21.85
N GLY A 423 13.67 -8.81 -22.97
CA GLY A 423 13.88 -10.24 -23.21
C GLY A 423 15.20 -10.78 -22.64
N PHE A 424 15.29 -12.10 -22.40
CA PHE A 424 16.53 -12.75 -21.95
C PHE A 424 17.61 -12.85 -23.04
N ARG A 425 17.22 -12.78 -24.32
CA ARG A 425 18.10 -12.91 -25.50
C ARG A 425 19.00 -14.16 -25.44
N LEU A 426 18.39 -15.31 -25.15
CA LEU A 426 19.10 -16.59 -25.06
C LEU A 426 19.52 -17.12 -26.45
N GLY A 427 20.43 -18.09 -26.46
CA GLY A 427 21.00 -18.65 -27.68
C GLY A 427 22.24 -17.92 -28.24
N GLU A 428 22.61 -16.77 -27.66
CA GLU A 428 23.79 -15.98 -28.07
C GLU A 428 24.98 -16.12 -27.10
N VAL A 429 24.70 -16.32 -25.81
CA VAL A 429 25.69 -16.45 -24.73
C VAL A 429 25.36 -17.64 -23.82
N ASP A 430 26.27 -18.04 -22.93
CA ASP A 430 25.98 -19.06 -21.94
C ASP A 430 24.92 -18.62 -20.92
N LEU A 431 24.19 -19.58 -20.34
CA LEU A 431 23.05 -19.31 -19.47
C LEU A 431 23.40 -18.51 -18.21
N THR A 432 24.60 -18.68 -17.67
CA THR A 432 25.00 -17.97 -16.43
C THR A 432 25.23 -16.50 -16.73
N THR A 433 25.90 -16.22 -17.84
CA THR A 433 26.07 -14.85 -18.36
C THR A 433 24.72 -14.21 -18.67
N ALA A 434 23.81 -14.94 -19.33
CA ALA A 434 22.46 -14.45 -19.61
C ALA A 434 21.65 -14.15 -18.34
N ALA A 435 21.65 -15.04 -17.35
CA ALA A 435 20.98 -14.83 -16.07
C ALA A 435 21.51 -13.57 -15.35
N THR A 436 22.84 -13.40 -15.33
CA THR A 436 23.49 -12.22 -14.73
C THR A 436 23.10 -10.94 -15.46
N ALA A 437 23.08 -10.96 -16.80
CA ALA A 437 22.67 -9.82 -17.61
C ALA A 437 21.21 -9.44 -17.34
N TYR A 438 20.32 -10.44 -17.26
CA TYR A 438 18.91 -10.20 -16.98
C TYR A 438 18.69 -9.63 -15.58
N GLU A 439 19.42 -10.12 -14.57
CA GLU A 439 19.35 -9.53 -13.23
C GLU A 439 19.76 -8.04 -13.22
N GLN A 440 20.72 -7.65 -14.06
CA GLN A 440 21.09 -6.24 -14.23
C GLN A 440 19.99 -5.42 -14.91
N VAL A 441 19.27 -6.00 -15.87
CA VAL A 441 18.08 -5.40 -16.48
C VAL A 441 17.02 -5.16 -15.42
N LEU A 442 16.74 -6.14 -14.55
CA LEU A 442 15.79 -5.98 -13.44
C LEU A 442 16.22 -4.85 -12.48
N LYS A 443 17.49 -4.80 -12.08
CA LYS A 443 18.02 -3.72 -11.22
C LYS A 443 17.87 -2.33 -11.84
N THR A 444 17.92 -2.23 -13.16
CA THR A 444 17.87 -0.96 -13.89
C THR A 444 16.43 -0.50 -14.12
N HIS A 445 15.56 -1.41 -14.58
CA HIS A 445 14.22 -1.06 -15.06
C HIS A 445 13.10 -1.43 -14.08
N ALA A 446 13.34 -2.34 -13.14
CA ALA A 446 12.38 -2.79 -12.12
C ALA A 446 13.01 -2.85 -10.70
N PRO A 447 13.68 -1.78 -10.21
CA PRO A 447 14.43 -1.81 -8.94
C PRO A 447 13.54 -2.03 -7.71
N ARG A 448 12.23 -1.80 -7.81
CA ARG A 448 11.24 -2.04 -6.75
C ARG A 448 10.36 -3.27 -7.00
N GLY A 449 10.65 -4.04 -8.04
CA GLY A 449 9.84 -5.17 -8.49
C GLY A 449 8.85 -4.79 -9.60
N PHE A 450 7.77 -5.55 -9.67
CA PHE A 450 6.80 -5.52 -10.75
C PHE A 450 5.42 -5.08 -10.27
N ASP A 451 4.62 -4.51 -11.16
CA ASP A 451 3.21 -4.23 -10.87
C ASP A 451 2.33 -5.48 -11.04
N LEU A 452 2.69 -6.32 -12.01
CA LEU A 452 1.96 -7.54 -12.35
C LEU A 452 2.93 -8.62 -12.87
N HIS A 453 2.80 -9.83 -12.35
CA HIS A 453 3.49 -11.02 -12.86
C HIS A 453 2.45 -12.04 -13.34
N LEU A 454 2.37 -12.24 -14.65
CA LEU A 454 1.52 -13.25 -15.26
C LEU A 454 2.22 -14.60 -15.24
N LEU A 455 1.51 -15.65 -14.83
CA LEU A 455 2.03 -17.00 -14.77
C LEU A 455 1.08 -17.99 -15.44
N GLY A 456 1.64 -18.84 -16.29
CA GLY A 456 1.06 -20.15 -16.58
C GLY A 456 1.42 -21.15 -15.47
N MET A 457 0.75 -22.30 -15.49
CA MET A 457 1.04 -23.40 -14.55
C MET A 457 1.00 -24.76 -15.27
N GLY A 458 1.97 -25.63 -14.96
CA GLY A 458 1.93 -27.05 -15.35
C GLY A 458 1.04 -27.90 -14.44
N GLY A 459 0.70 -29.12 -14.88
CA GLY A 459 -0.08 -30.05 -14.06
C GLY A 459 0.61 -30.45 -12.76
N GLU A 460 1.94 -30.48 -12.76
CA GLU A 460 2.80 -30.69 -11.59
C GLU A 460 3.06 -29.42 -10.76
N GLY A 461 2.35 -28.32 -11.05
CA GLY A 461 2.46 -27.05 -10.30
C GLY A 461 3.70 -26.22 -10.59
N HIS A 462 4.50 -26.55 -11.61
CA HIS A 462 5.61 -25.66 -12.01
C HIS A 462 5.05 -24.33 -12.54
N ILE A 463 5.79 -23.26 -12.26
CA ILE A 463 5.59 -21.89 -12.80
C ILE A 463 6.91 -21.42 -13.37
N ASN A 464 6.90 -20.48 -14.32
CA ASN A 464 8.12 -20.11 -15.05
C ASN A 464 8.86 -21.38 -15.49
N SER A 465 10.13 -21.52 -15.09
CA SER A 465 10.85 -22.80 -15.14
C SER A 465 11.32 -23.30 -13.78
N LEU A 466 10.51 -23.06 -12.74
CA LEU A 466 10.68 -23.57 -11.39
C LEU A 466 9.90 -24.87 -11.21
N PHE A 467 10.60 -26.00 -11.25
CA PHE A 467 10.00 -27.33 -11.12
C PHE A 467 10.10 -27.87 -9.69
N PRO A 468 9.15 -28.74 -9.26
CA PRO A 468 9.19 -29.37 -7.95
C PRO A 468 10.54 -30.00 -7.61
N HIS A 469 10.97 -29.83 -6.37
CA HIS A 469 12.20 -30.39 -5.78
C HIS A 469 13.54 -30.01 -6.44
N THR A 470 13.55 -29.07 -7.39
CA THR A 470 14.78 -28.58 -8.03
C THR A 470 15.53 -27.57 -7.17
N GLU A 471 16.79 -27.31 -7.48
CA GLU A 471 17.54 -26.23 -6.82
C GLU A 471 16.99 -24.84 -7.18
N ALA A 472 16.41 -24.68 -8.38
CA ALA A 472 15.83 -23.42 -8.81
C ALA A 472 14.64 -22.98 -7.95
N VAL A 473 13.75 -23.90 -7.55
CA VAL A 473 12.62 -23.57 -6.65
C VAL A 473 13.06 -23.35 -5.20
N LYS A 474 14.21 -23.90 -4.80
CA LYS A 474 14.78 -23.71 -3.45
C LYS A 474 15.61 -22.43 -3.32
N GLU A 475 15.91 -21.76 -4.44
CA GLU A 475 16.67 -20.50 -4.44
C GLU A 475 15.94 -19.42 -3.63
N SER A 476 16.66 -18.78 -2.72
CA SER A 476 16.10 -17.83 -1.75
C SER A 476 16.71 -16.43 -1.83
N GLU A 477 17.78 -16.24 -2.61
CA GLU A 477 18.52 -14.98 -2.69
C GLU A 477 18.53 -14.40 -4.11
N LYS A 478 18.91 -15.21 -5.11
CA LYS A 478 19.04 -14.72 -6.49
C LYS A 478 17.68 -14.48 -7.11
N LEU A 479 17.58 -13.44 -7.93
CA LEU A 479 16.34 -13.13 -8.67
C LEU A 479 16.22 -13.94 -9.97
N VAL A 480 17.35 -14.32 -10.55
CA VAL A 480 17.42 -15.00 -11.85
C VAL A 480 18.42 -16.15 -11.78
N VAL A 481 18.03 -17.32 -12.27
CA VAL A 481 18.91 -18.51 -12.30
C VAL A 481 18.83 -19.26 -13.63
N PRO A 482 19.95 -19.88 -14.07
CA PRO A 482 19.93 -20.82 -15.18
C PRO A 482 19.33 -22.17 -14.72
N VAL A 483 18.59 -22.82 -15.62
CA VAL A 483 18.06 -24.18 -15.46
C VAL A 483 18.61 -25.02 -16.59
N THR A 484 19.38 -26.07 -16.29
CA THR A 484 20.10 -26.87 -17.31
C THR A 484 19.45 -28.23 -17.59
N ASP A 485 18.56 -28.67 -16.71
CA ASP A 485 18.02 -30.03 -16.68
C ASP A 485 16.50 -30.06 -16.55
N SER A 486 15.79 -29.07 -17.12
CA SER A 486 14.32 -29.05 -17.14
C SER A 486 13.75 -30.40 -17.59
N PRO A 487 12.75 -30.95 -16.88
CA PRO A 487 12.12 -32.22 -17.25
C PRO A 487 11.28 -32.08 -18.53
N LYS A 488 11.00 -30.84 -18.97
CA LYS A 488 10.27 -30.53 -20.20
C LYS A 488 11.21 -29.93 -21.27
N PRO A 489 11.16 -30.38 -22.53
CA PRO A 489 11.96 -29.79 -23.60
C PRO A 489 11.52 -28.33 -23.89
N PRO A 490 12.43 -27.48 -24.41
CA PRO A 490 13.88 -27.58 -24.33
C PRO A 490 14.40 -27.60 -22.87
N ARG A 491 15.46 -28.37 -22.61
CA ARG A 491 15.99 -28.63 -21.25
C ARG A 491 16.63 -27.41 -20.61
N GLU A 492 17.28 -26.59 -21.43
CA GLU A 492 18.03 -25.41 -21.00
C GLU A 492 17.15 -24.17 -21.05
N ARG A 493 17.09 -23.45 -19.93
CA ARG A 493 16.23 -22.28 -19.72
C ARG A 493 16.90 -21.29 -18.77
N VAL A 494 16.40 -20.06 -18.73
CA VAL A 494 16.69 -19.09 -17.66
C VAL A 494 15.35 -18.66 -17.07
N THR A 495 15.28 -18.51 -15.75
CA THR A 495 14.02 -18.27 -15.02
C THR A 495 14.18 -17.22 -13.93
N LEU A 496 13.13 -16.45 -13.74
CA LEU A 496 12.89 -15.73 -12.48
C LEU A 496 12.58 -16.74 -11.38
N THR A 497 13.11 -16.48 -10.19
CA THR A 497 12.97 -17.30 -8.98
C THR A 497 11.76 -16.86 -8.15
N LEU A 498 11.42 -17.61 -7.09
CA LEU A 498 10.38 -17.20 -6.15
C LEU A 498 10.67 -15.83 -5.49
N PRO A 499 11.93 -15.51 -5.07
CA PRO A 499 12.29 -14.16 -4.65
C PRO A 499 11.92 -13.07 -5.66
N ALA A 500 12.12 -13.29 -6.96
CA ALA A 500 11.73 -12.34 -8.00
C ALA A 500 10.21 -12.23 -8.16
N VAL A 501 9.49 -13.36 -8.15
CA VAL A 501 8.02 -13.37 -8.19
C VAL A 501 7.44 -12.57 -7.01
N ALA A 502 7.97 -12.77 -5.79
CA ALA A 502 7.55 -12.09 -4.57
C ALA A 502 7.84 -10.57 -4.55
N THR A 503 8.54 -10.04 -5.55
CA THR A 503 8.66 -8.58 -5.74
C THR A 503 7.45 -7.96 -6.45
N ALA A 504 6.59 -8.77 -7.05
CA ALA A 504 5.41 -8.28 -7.77
C ALA A 504 4.31 -7.83 -6.80
N GLN A 505 3.65 -6.72 -7.11
CA GLN A 505 2.45 -6.28 -6.40
C GLN A 505 1.30 -7.27 -6.60
N ARG A 506 1.09 -7.70 -7.85
CA ARG A 506 0.06 -8.68 -8.24
C ARG A 506 0.70 -9.88 -8.91
N VAL A 507 0.24 -11.08 -8.56
CA VAL A 507 0.60 -12.33 -9.24
C VAL A 507 -0.68 -13.00 -9.75
N TRP A 508 -0.78 -13.21 -11.06
CA TRP A 508 -1.95 -13.83 -11.68
C TRP A 508 -1.58 -15.17 -12.29
N LEU A 509 -2.30 -16.22 -11.90
CA LEU A 509 -2.16 -17.56 -12.45
C LEU A 509 -3.32 -17.85 -13.41
N LEU A 510 -2.99 -18.03 -14.69
CA LEU A 510 -3.94 -18.30 -15.76
C LEU A 510 -3.98 -19.80 -16.04
N VAL A 511 -5.04 -20.47 -15.58
CA VAL A 511 -5.06 -21.94 -15.53
C VAL A 511 -6.31 -22.48 -16.23
N ALA A 512 -6.09 -23.29 -17.25
CA ALA A 512 -7.12 -24.10 -17.89
C ALA A 512 -6.58 -25.49 -18.22
N GLY A 513 -7.43 -26.51 -18.11
CA GLY A 513 -7.07 -27.91 -18.32
C GLY A 513 -7.25 -28.75 -17.05
N ALA A 514 -7.90 -29.91 -17.20
CA ALA A 514 -8.20 -30.80 -16.08
C ALA A 514 -6.94 -31.38 -15.42
N GLU A 515 -5.86 -31.50 -16.18
CA GLU A 515 -4.56 -31.94 -15.69
C GLU A 515 -3.92 -30.97 -14.67
N LYS A 516 -4.49 -29.79 -14.47
CA LYS A 516 -3.99 -28.75 -13.56
C LYS A 516 -4.80 -28.61 -12.27
N ALA A 517 -5.88 -29.39 -12.12
CA ALA A 517 -6.81 -29.24 -11.00
C ALA A 517 -6.15 -29.52 -9.64
N GLU A 518 -5.36 -30.58 -9.54
CA GLU A 518 -4.62 -30.93 -8.32
C GLU A 518 -3.69 -29.78 -7.89
N ALA A 519 -2.86 -29.29 -8.82
CA ALA A 519 -1.96 -28.17 -8.56
C ALA A 519 -2.73 -26.90 -8.15
N ALA A 520 -3.88 -26.61 -8.76
CA ALA A 520 -4.72 -25.48 -8.39
C ALA A 520 -5.22 -25.58 -6.93
N GLY A 521 -5.65 -26.76 -6.50
CA GLY A 521 -6.02 -27.02 -5.10
C GLY A 521 -4.87 -26.78 -4.12
N HIS A 522 -3.63 -27.12 -4.51
CA HIS A 522 -2.45 -26.87 -3.67
C HIS A 522 -2.08 -25.40 -3.52
N ILE A 523 -2.39 -24.56 -4.51
CA ILE A 523 -2.24 -23.10 -4.38
C ILE A 523 -3.22 -22.54 -3.34
N VAL A 524 -4.49 -22.93 -3.40
CA VAL A 524 -5.50 -22.47 -2.42
C VAL A 524 -5.17 -22.94 -1.00
N ARG A 525 -4.65 -24.16 -0.86
CA ARG A 525 -4.22 -24.72 0.44
C ARG A 525 -2.93 -24.11 0.99
N GLY A 526 -2.19 -23.32 0.21
CA GLY A 526 -0.90 -22.76 0.64
C GLY A 526 0.17 -23.84 0.86
N SER A 527 0.22 -24.85 -0.02
CA SER A 527 1.18 -25.95 0.11
C SER A 527 2.63 -25.49 -0.07
N ALA A 528 3.59 -26.29 0.42
CA ALA A 528 5.00 -25.93 0.35
C ALA A 528 5.47 -25.75 -1.09
N ALA A 529 6.11 -24.61 -1.39
CA ALA A 529 6.54 -24.26 -2.75
C ALA A 529 7.57 -25.23 -3.34
N VAL A 530 8.35 -25.92 -2.50
CA VAL A 530 9.30 -26.94 -2.97
C VAL A 530 8.58 -28.15 -3.60
N ASP A 531 7.37 -28.45 -3.14
CA ASP A 531 6.54 -29.54 -3.67
C ASP A 531 5.62 -29.01 -4.78
N TRP A 532 5.05 -27.82 -4.59
CA TRP A 532 4.12 -27.16 -5.49
C TRP A 532 4.57 -25.72 -5.78
N PRO A 533 5.46 -25.48 -6.75
CA PRO A 533 6.05 -24.16 -7.01
C PRO A 533 5.01 -23.03 -7.15
N ALA A 534 3.88 -23.31 -7.80
CA ALA A 534 2.78 -22.35 -7.95
C ALA A 534 2.19 -21.86 -6.62
N ALA A 535 2.22 -22.65 -5.55
CA ALA A 535 1.74 -22.23 -4.23
C ALA A 535 2.64 -21.16 -3.58
N GLY A 536 3.90 -21.07 -4.01
CA GLY A 536 4.85 -20.02 -3.64
C GLY A 536 4.74 -18.74 -4.48
N ALA A 537 3.90 -18.73 -5.52
CA ALA A 537 3.70 -17.56 -6.37
C ALA A 537 2.73 -16.55 -5.73
N ARG A 538 3.24 -15.73 -4.81
CA ARG A 538 2.45 -14.73 -4.08
C ARG A 538 2.83 -13.31 -4.49
N GLY A 539 1.82 -12.51 -4.80
CA GLY A 539 1.97 -11.06 -4.95
C GLY A 539 1.85 -10.36 -3.61
N ARG A 540 2.46 -9.18 -3.47
CA ARG A 540 2.46 -8.41 -2.21
C ARG A 540 1.11 -7.83 -1.81
N SER A 541 0.21 -7.66 -2.77
CA SER A 541 -1.14 -7.12 -2.54
C SER A 541 -2.25 -7.99 -3.13
N GLU A 542 -1.96 -8.75 -4.20
CA GLU A 542 -2.94 -9.64 -4.81
C GLU A 542 -2.26 -10.92 -5.33
N THR A 543 -2.87 -12.06 -5.01
CA THR A 543 -2.62 -13.31 -5.72
C THR A 543 -3.94 -13.79 -6.31
N LEU A 544 -4.05 -13.83 -7.64
CA LEU A 544 -5.29 -14.15 -8.35
C LEU A 544 -5.14 -15.43 -9.16
N LEU A 545 -6.10 -16.35 -9.00
CA LEU A 545 -6.26 -17.55 -9.82
C LEU A 545 -7.45 -17.34 -10.75
N ILE A 546 -7.20 -17.25 -12.06
CA ILE A 546 -8.25 -17.29 -13.08
C ILE A 546 -8.28 -18.71 -13.65
N LEU A 547 -9.33 -19.46 -13.27
CA LEU A 547 -9.44 -20.90 -13.48
C LEU A 547 -10.59 -21.22 -14.44
N ALA A 548 -10.32 -21.98 -15.50
CA ALA A 548 -11.38 -22.66 -16.22
C ALA A 548 -12.04 -23.73 -15.32
N ASP A 549 -13.32 -24.00 -15.51
CA ASP A 549 -14.08 -24.94 -14.66
C ASP A 549 -13.45 -26.34 -14.63
N ASN A 550 -12.83 -26.77 -15.73
CA ASN A 550 -12.14 -28.05 -15.78
C ASN A 550 -10.88 -28.11 -14.91
N ALA A 551 -10.26 -26.97 -14.59
CA ALA A 551 -9.10 -26.85 -13.71
C ALA A 551 -9.50 -26.57 -12.24
N ALA A 552 -10.79 -26.43 -11.95
CA ALA A 552 -11.30 -26.05 -10.63
C ALA A 552 -11.87 -27.24 -9.83
N THR A 553 -11.69 -28.48 -10.29
CA THR A 553 -12.37 -29.66 -9.71
C THR A 553 -11.83 -30.12 -8.36
N GLU A 554 -10.66 -29.64 -7.94
CA GLU A 554 -9.98 -30.05 -6.70
C GLU A 554 -9.68 -28.90 -5.71
N LEU A 555 -10.34 -27.75 -5.91
CA LEU A 555 -10.25 -26.59 -5.02
C LEU A 555 -10.84 -26.87 -3.64
#